data_AF-A0A399ZDW6-F1
#
_entry.id   AF-A0A399ZDW6-F1
#
_cell.length_a   1.000
_cell.length_b   1.000
_cell.length_c   1.000
_cell.angle_alpha   90.00
_cell.angle_beta   90.00
_cell.angle_gamma   90.00
#
_symmetry.space_group_name_H-M   'P 1'
#
loop_
_entity.id
_entity.type
_entity.pdbx_description
1 polymer ?
#
loop_
_entity_poly.entity_id
_entity_poly.type
_entity_poly.pdbx_seq_one_letter_code
_entity_poly.pdbx_strand_id
1 'polypeptide(L)'
;MMSEQDEQWLDDHFPIVESFTDYSGKQREFVIELQPHPRGYFLRATEKRQSQEDDGYQFAAYSPTDPFYALGVLRDKIRRGLATRYLTSEQGSRQLSHDRLKGRIGYGGIVVDGEFISFDELGYLLQTYEGFQFSFSIVDVYDET
;
A
#
# COMPACT_ATOMS: atom_id res chain seq x y z
N MET A 1 13.68 -26.66 -0.03
CA MET A 1 13.83 -26.36 -1.48
C MET A 1 12.53 -26.78 -2.11
N MET A 2 11.78 -25.85 -2.70
CA MET A 2 10.59 -26.19 -3.49
C MET A 2 11.04 -27.00 -4.71
N SER A 3 10.20 -27.90 -5.19
CA SER A 3 10.51 -28.64 -6.42
C SER A 3 10.20 -27.75 -7.64
N GLU A 4 10.86 -27.99 -8.77
CA GLU A 4 10.59 -27.28 -10.03
C GLU A 4 9.12 -27.42 -10.48
N GLN A 5 8.45 -28.50 -10.09
CA GLN A 5 7.03 -28.73 -10.37
C GLN A 5 6.11 -27.85 -9.51
N ASP A 6 6.51 -27.54 -8.27
CA ASP A 6 5.75 -26.65 -7.38
C ASP A 6 5.87 -25.19 -7.79
N GLU A 7 7.04 -24.77 -8.28
CA GLU A 7 7.27 -23.41 -8.82
C GLU A 7 6.44 -23.17 -10.08
N GLN A 8 6.44 -24.14 -11.01
CA GLN A 8 5.70 -24.04 -12.27
C GLN A 8 4.18 -24.04 -12.05
N TRP A 9 3.66 -24.78 -11.06
CA TRP A 9 2.24 -24.75 -10.71
C TRP A 9 1.81 -23.39 -10.11
N LEU A 10 2.67 -22.77 -9.29
CA LEU A 10 2.42 -21.45 -8.72
C LEU A 10 2.33 -20.38 -9.82
N ASP A 11 3.24 -20.37 -10.79
CA ASP A 11 3.20 -19.41 -11.89
C ASP A 11 1.89 -19.49 -12.71
N ASP A 12 1.34 -20.70 -12.87
CA ASP A 12 0.10 -20.91 -13.63
C ASP A 12 -1.18 -20.50 -12.89
N HIS A 13 -1.17 -20.52 -11.54
CA HIS A 13 -2.38 -20.35 -10.72
C HIS A 13 -2.38 -19.10 -9.84
N PHE A 14 -1.23 -18.46 -9.66
CA PHE A 14 -1.11 -17.29 -8.82
C PHE A 14 -1.55 -16.03 -9.59
N PRO A 15 -2.48 -15.22 -9.04
CA PRO A 15 -2.97 -14.05 -9.75
C PRO A 15 -1.86 -13.00 -9.88
N ILE A 16 -1.60 -12.57 -11.11
CA ILE A 16 -0.61 -11.53 -11.43
C ILE A 16 -1.24 -10.13 -11.34
N VAL A 17 -2.56 -10.03 -11.56
CA VAL A 17 -3.29 -8.75 -11.55
C VAL A 17 -4.65 -8.93 -10.88
N GLU A 18 -5.00 -7.99 -9.99
CA GLU A 18 -6.34 -7.92 -9.39
C GLU A 18 -6.89 -6.49 -9.36
N SER A 19 -8.21 -6.35 -9.42
CA SER A 19 -8.90 -5.05 -9.37
C SER A 19 -9.74 -4.91 -8.10
N PHE A 20 -9.72 -3.72 -7.50
CA PHE A 20 -10.48 -3.37 -6.31
C PHE A 20 -11.12 -2.00 -6.46
N THR A 21 -12.27 -1.80 -5.81
CA THR A 21 -12.95 -0.51 -5.77
C THR A 21 -12.48 0.31 -4.57
N ASP A 22 -12.13 1.57 -4.78
CA ASP A 22 -11.79 2.50 -3.70
C ASP A 22 -13.01 3.20 -3.06
N TYR A 23 -12.77 3.99 -2.01
CA TYR A 23 -13.80 4.75 -1.29
C TYR A 23 -14.65 5.65 -2.18
N SER A 24 -14.15 6.04 -3.36
CA SER A 24 -14.85 6.90 -4.33
C SER A 24 -15.64 6.13 -5.38
N GLY A 25 -15.56 4.79 -5.36
CA GLY A 25 -16.14 3.92 -6.39
C GLY A 25 -15.22 3.69 -7.59
N LYS A 26 -13.99 4.22 -7.57
CA LYS A 26 -13.04 4.05 -8.69
C LYS A 26 -12.40 2.67 -8.64
N GLN A 27 -12.32 2.01 -9.79
CA GLN A 27 -11.57 0.77 -9.95
C GLN A 27 -10.07 1.05 -9.96
N ARG A 28 -9.33 0.27 -9.18
CA ARG A 28 -7.89 0.33 -8.98
C ARG A 28 -7.33 -1.05 -9.32
N GLU A 29 -6.43 -1.12 -10.30
CA GLU A 29 -5.74 -2.36 -10.65
C GLU A 29 -4.40 -2.45 -9.94
N PHE A 30 -4.04 -3.65 -9.49
CA PHE A 30 -2.78 -3.92 -8.82
C PHE A 30 -2.05 -5.05 -9.53
N VAL A 31 -0.75 -4.88 -9.75
CA VAL A 31 0.15 -5.99 -10.10
C VAL A 31 0.60 -6.65 -8.81
N ILE A 32 0.44 -7.96 -8.72
CA ILE A 32 0.86 -8.76 -7.57
C ILE A 32 2.15 -9.50 -7.95
N GLU A 33 3.19 -9.26 -7.15
CA GLU A 33 4.48 -9.91 -7.26
C GLU A 33 4.63 -10.90 -6.11
N LEU A 34 4.88 -12.16 -6.45
CA LEU A 34 5.24 -13.22 -5.50
C LEU A 34 6.75 -13.41 -5.54
N GLN A 35 7.40 -13.30 -4.38
CA GLN A 35 8.82 -13.57 -4.22
C GLN A 35 9.01 -14.71 -3.19
N PRO A 36 9.25 -15.95 -3.65
CA PRO A 36 9.68 -17.04 -2.79
C PRO A 36 11.05 -16.74 -2.18
N HIS A 37 11.23 -17.08 -0.90
CA HIS A 37 12.48 -16.91 -0.17
C HIS A 37 12.66 -18.07 0.82
N PRO A 38 13.89 -18.46 1.22
CA PRO A 38 14.12 -19.50 2.23
C PRO A 38 13.40 -19.33 3.59
N ARG A 39 12.84 -18.15 3.85
CA ARG A 39 12.09 -17.83 5.08
C ARG A 39 10.58 -17.87 4.88
N GLY A 40 10.09 -17.90 3.65
CA GLY A 40 8.66 -17.85 3.33
C GLY A 40 8.38 -17.15 2.01
N TYR A 41 7.14 -16.73 1.84
CA TYR A 41 6.61 -16.10 0.64
C TYR A 41 6.33 -14.63 0.93
N PHE A 42 6.98 -13.75 0.18
CA PHE A 42 6.77 -12.32 0.25
C PHE A 42 5.92 -11.90 -0.93
N LEU A 43 4.82 -11.21 -0.67
CA LEU A 43 3.94 -10.69 -1.69
C LEU A 43 3.95 -9.17 -1.64
N ARG A 44 3.86 -8.57 -2.82
CA ARG A 44 3.72 -7.13 -2.99
C ARG A 44 2.64 -6.86 -4.01
N ALA A 45 1.73 -5.94 -3.69
CA ALA A 45 0.77 -5.39 -4.64
C ALA A 45 1.15 -3.94 -4.92
N THR A 46 1.34 -3.58 -6.19
CA THR A 46 1.63 -2.22 -6.63
C THR A 46 0.53 -1.76 -7.59
N GLU A 47 -0.07 -0.60 -7.33
CA GLU A 47 -1.11 -0.03 -8.20
C GLU A 47 -0.57 0.21 -9.61
N LYS A 48 -1.29 -0.23 -10.63
CA LYS A 48 -1.00 0.12 -12.03
C LYS A 48 -1.29 1.60 -12.24
N ARG A 49 -0.26 2.37 -12.54
CA ARG A 49 -0.35 3.79 -12.92
C ARG A 49 0.02 3.95 -14.39
N GLN A 50 -0.48 5.03 -15.00
CA GLN A 50 -0.13 5.37 -16.39
C GLN A 50 1.32 5.82 -16.53
N SER A 51 1.89 6.41 -15.47
CA SER A 51 3.32 6.77 -15.37
C SER A 51 4.00 5.89 -14.34
N GLN A 52 5.21 5.42 -14.65
CA GLN A 52 6.07 4.69 -13.70
C GLN A 52 6.64 5.61 -12.61
N GLU A 53 6.63 6.92 -12.81
CA GLU A 53 7.11 7.92 -11.85
C GLU A 53 6.05 8.27 -10.79
N ASP A 54 4.81 7.82 -10.98
CA ASP A 54 3.70 8.10 -10.08
C ASP A 54 3.66 7.06 -8.95
N ASP A 55 4.07 7.50 -7.77
CA ASP A 55 4.08 6.70 -6.55
C ASP A 55 2.62 6.45 -6.09
N GLY A 56 2.05 5.30 -6.47
CA GLY A 56 0.66 4.90 -6.19
C GLY A 56 0.51 4.02 -4.94
N TYR A 57 -0.68 3.44 -4.76
CA TYR A 57 -0.90 2.50 -3.65
C TYR A 57 0.07 1.31 -3.71
N GLN A 58 0.59 0.93 -2.56
CA GLN A 58 1.40 -0.28 -2.40
C GLN A 58 1.06 -0.99 -1.11
N PHE A 59 0.96 -2.32 -1.19
CA PHE A 59 0.69 -3.18 -0.05
C PHE A 59 1.63 -4.38 -0.08
N ALA A 60 1.94 -4.93 1.09
CA ALA A 60 2.72 -6.16 1.17
C ALA A 60 2.20 -7.09 2.27
N ALA A 61 2.42 -8.38 2.05
CA ALA A 61 2.10 -9.43 2.99
C ALA A 61 3.18 -10.51 2.95
N TYR A 62 3.31 -11.23 4.05
CA TYR A 62 4.29 -12.29 4.19
C TYR A 62 3.63 -13.50 4.84
N SER A 63 4.04 -14.69 4.42
CA SER A 63 3.68 -15.94 5.08
C SER A 63 4.89 -16.86 5.09
N PRO A 64 5.26 -17.45 6.24
CA PRO A 64 6.38 -18.38 6.31
C PRO A 64 6.14 -19.69 5.52
N THR A 65 4.88 -20.04 5.24
CA THR A 65 4.52 -21.39 4.80
C THR A 65 3.56 -21.46 3.62
N ASP A 66 2.75 -20.44 3.38
CA ASP A 66 1.67 -20.51 2.39
C ASP A 66 1.49 -19.18 1.63
N PRO A 67 1.77 -19.14 0.31
CA PRO A 67 1.60 -17.95 -0.50
C PRO A 67 0.13 -17.53 -0.66
N PHE A 68 -0.83 -18.45 -0.61
CA PHE A 68 -2.26 -18.12 -0.71
C PHE A 68 -2.80 -17.51 0.58
N TYR A 69 -2.28 -17.94 1.73
CA TYR A 69 -2.54 -17.25 2.99
C TYR A 69 -2.04 -15.80 2.94
N ALA A 70 -0.79 -15.57 2.50
CA ALA A 70 -0.27 -14.22 2.32
C ALA A 70 -1.11 -13.41 1.32
N LEU A 71 -1.61 -14.03 0.25
CA LEU A 71 -2.48 -13.40 -0.73
C LEU A 71 -3.82 -12.97 -0.10
N GLY A 72 -4.42 -13.80 0.76
CA GLY A 72 -5.60 -13.43 1.53
C GLY A 72 -5.36 -12.19 2.39
N VAL A 73 -4.26 -12.18 3.15
CA VAL A 73 -3.85 -11.02 3.97
C VAL A 73 -3.61 -9.79 3.12
N LEU A 74 -2.96 -9.92 1.96
CA LEU A 74 -2.69 -8.84 1.04
C LEU A 74 -3.99 -8.21 0.53
N ARG A 75 -4.95 -9.04 0.09
CA ARG A 75 -6.28 -8.58 -0.37
C ARG A 75 -7.02 -7.82 0.72
N ASP A 76 -6.94 -8.28 1.96
CA ASP A 76 -7.57 -7.59 3.10
C ASP A 76 -6.87 -6.27 3.45
N LYS A 77 -5.54 -6.20 3.34
CA LYS A 77 -4.80 -4.93 3.44
C LYS A 77 -5.22 -3.95 2.33
N ILE A 78 -5.33 -4.41 1.08
CA ILE A 78 -5.80 -3.58 -0.05
C ILE A 78 -7.20 -3.03 0.23
N ARG A 79 -8.17 -3.89 0.57
CA ARG A 79 -9.55 -3.46 0.84
C ARG A 79 -9.63 -2.44 1.97
N ARG A 80 -8.93 -2.67 3.08
CA ARG A 80 -8.91 -1.72 4.21
C ARG A 80 -8.23 -0.40 3.85
N GLY A 81 -7.12 -0.46 3.11
CA GLY A 81 -6.40 0.72 2.64
C GLY A 81 -7.21 1.57 1.68
N LEU A 82 -7.97 0.94 0.77
CA LEU A 82 -8.82 1.62 -0.19
C LEU A 82 -10.13 2.15 0.38
N ALA A 83 -10.62 1.56 1.48
CA ALA A 83 -11.86 1.99 2.15
C ALA A 83 -11.69 3.21 3.04
N THR A 84 -10.44 3.53 3.45
CA THR A 84 -10.15 4.68 4.31
C THR A 84 -9.59 5.80 3.45
N ARG A 85 -10.10 7.01 3.67
CA ARG A 85 -9.54 8.24 3.12
C ARG A 85 -8.85 8.96 4.27
N TYR A 86 -7.59 9.34 4.08
CA TYR A 86 -6.78 10.13 5.01
C TYR A 86 -6.60 11.58 4.54
N LEU A 87 -6.78 11.85 3.25
CA LEU A 87 -6.65 13.19 2.65
C LEU A 87 -7.98 13.68 2.09
N THR A 88 -8.41 14.85 2.52
CA THR A 88 -9.53 15.58 1.91
C THR A 88 -9.03 16.79 1.16
N SER A 89 -9.73 17.16 0.08
CA SER A 89 -9.46 18.40 -0.64
C SER A 89 -10.61 19.35 -0.37
N GLU A 90 -10.34 20.40 0.41
CA GLU A 90 -11.28 21.50 0.61
C GLU A 90 -10.69 22.79 0.03
N GLN A 91 -11.47 23.44 -0.83
CA GLN A 91 -11.12 24.73 -1.45
C GLN A 91 -9.74 24.76 -2.14
N GLY A 92 -9.31 23.63 -2.71
CA GLY A 92 -8.03 23.51 -3.42
C GLY A 92 -6.82 23.24 -2.51
N SER A 93 -7.03 23.13 -1.19
CA SER A 93 -6.01 22.71 -0.22
C SER A 93 -6.26 21.28 0.24
N ARG A 94 -5.21 20.46 0.31
CA ARG A 94 -5.27 19.16 0.97
C ARG A 94 -5.32 19.37 2.48
N GLN A 95 -6.06 18.52 3.18
CA GLN A 95 -6.17 18.48 4.64
C GLN A 95 -6.19 17.03 5.11
N LEU A 96 -5.77 16.78 6.35
CA LEU A 96 -5.89 15.47 6.97
C LEU A 96 -7.33 15.23 7.40
N SER A 97 -7.90 14.11 7.00
CA SER A 97 -9.15 13.66 7.60
C SER A 97 -8.87 13.04 8.96
N HIS A 98 -9.74 13.33 9.94
CA HIS A 98 -9.71 12.71 11.26
C HIS A 98 -8.40 12.88 12.04
N ASP A 99 -7.59 13.91 11.73
CA ASP A 99 -6.29 14.19 12.37
C ASP A 99 -5.32 12.99 12.34
N ARG A 100 -5.43 12.17 11.30
CA ARG A 100 -4.64 10.95 11.14
C ARG A 100 -4.05 10.85 9.73
N LEU A 101 -2.85 10.31 9.68
CA LEU A 101 -2.12 10.04 8.45
C LEU A 101 -1.59 8.61 8.49
N LYS A 102 -1.90 7.79 7.49
CA LYS A 102 -1.30 6.47 7.30
C LYS A 102 -0.94 6.32 5.84
N GLY A 103 0.30 5.92 5.57
CA GLY A 103 0.80 5.78 4.22
C GLY A 103 2.18 5.14 4.18
N ARG A 104 2.83 5.26 3.03
CA ARG A 104 4.18 4.75 2.78
C ARG A 104 5.16 5.91 2.62
N ILE A 105 6.36 5.77 3.17
CA ILE A 105 7.45 6.72 2.90
C ILE A 105 8.08 6.36 1.54
N GLY A 106 8.10 7.34 0.64
CA GLY A 106 8.73 7.24 -0.68
C GLY A 106 10.01 8.09 -0.75
N TYR A 107 10.58 8.22 -1.94
CA TYR A 107 11.71 9.12 -2.14
C TYR A 107 11.21 10.57 -2.26
N GLY A 108 11.67 11.46 -1.38
CA GLY A 108 11.30 12.89 -1.40
C GLY A 108 9.90 13.22 -0.85
N GLY A 109 9.16 12.22 -0.35
CA GLY A 109 7.82 12.43 0.15
C GLY A 109 7.19 11.16 0.74
N ILE A 110 5.87 11.19 0.84
CA ILE A 110 5.05 10.08 1.30
C ILE A 110 3.93 9.81 0.29
N VAL A 111 3.41 8.59 0.32
CA VAL A 111 2.24 8.19 -0.46
C VAL A 111 1.10 7.90 0.51
N VAL A 112 0.01 8.64 0.36
CA VAL A 112 -1.19 8.54 1.19
C VAL A 112 -2.40 8.57 0.27
N ASP A 113 -3.36 7.68 0.48
CA ASP A 113 -4.51 7.48 -0.41
C ASP A 113 -4.13 7.26 -1.90
N GLY A 114 -2.93 6.72 -2.15
CA GLY A 114 -2.42 6.51 -3.50
C GLY A 114 -2.03 7.80 -4.23
N GLU A 115 -1.83 8.88 -3.47
CA GLU A 115 -1.33 10.17 -3.92
C GLU A 115 0.03 10.46 -3.27
N PHE A 116 0.98 10.88 -4.09
CA PHE A 116 2.26 11.37 -3.61
C PHE A 116 2.12 12.79 -3.02
N ILE A 117 2.72 12.99 -1.86
CA ILE A 117 2.84 14.27 -1.15
C ILE A 117 4.32 14.48 -0.88
N SER A 118 4.88 15.60 -1.34
CA SER A 118 6.28 15.93 -1.05
C SER A 118 6.47 16.23 0.44
N PHE A 119 7.71 16.11 0.94
CA PHE A 119 7.97 16.51 2.34
C PHE A 119 7.68 17.99 2.62
N ASP A 120 7.84 18.86 1.62
CA ASP A 120 7.48 20.28 1.75
C ASP A 120 5.95 20.45 1.91
N GLU A 121 5.16 19.73 1.10
CA GLU A 121 3.70 19.74 1.19
C GLU A 121 3.22 19.14 2.51
N LEU A 122 3.84 18.05 2.98
CA LEU A 122 3.58 17.49 4.30
C LEU A 122 3.87 18.51 5.40
N GLY A 123 4.96 19.29 5.28
CA GLY A 123 5.27 20.37 6.19
C GLY A 123 4.15 21.40 6.28
N TYR A 124 3.58 21.83 5.15
CA TYR A 124 2.43 22.74 5.13
C TYR A 124 1.17 22.12 5.75
N LEU A 125 0.92 20.83 5.51
CA LEU A 125 -0.20 20.11 6.14
C LEU A 125 -0.08 20.09 7.67
N LEU A 126 1.14 19.95 8.21
CA LEU A 126 1.37 19.90 9.66
C LEU A 126 1.31 21.28 10.33
N GLN A 127 1.52 22.38 9.58
CA GLN A 127 1.44 23.73 10.15
C GLN A 127 0.05 24.08 10.69
N THR A 128 -1.01 23.44 10.20
CA THR A 128 -2.37 23.64 10.71
C THR A 128 -2.58 23.06 12.12
N TYR A 129 -1.64 22.24 12.60
CA TYR A 129 -1.67 21.58 13.90
C TYR A 129 -0.78 22.28 14.95
N GLU A 130 -0.53 23.59 14.80
CA GLU A 130 0.24 24.35 15.80
C GLU A 130 -0.36 24.20 17.21
N GLY A 131 0.47 23.80 18.17
CA GLY A 131 0.07 23.58 19.57
C GLY A 131 -0.44 22.17 19.89
N PHE A 132 -0.55 21.27 18.90
CA PHE A 132 -0.95 19.88 19.12
C PHE A 132 0.25 19.00 19.49
N GLN A 133 -0.02 17.85 20.11
CA GLN A 133 0.96 16.79 20.36
C GLN A 133 0.77 15.67 19.32
N PHE A 134 1.85 15.00 18.94
CA PHE A 134 1.80 13.91 17.96
C PHE A 134 2.66 12.71 18.36
N SER A 135 2.34 11.56 17.78
CA SER A 135 3.13 10.33 17.85
C SER A 135 3.37 9.82 16.43
N PHE A 136 4.58 9.31 16.17
CA PHE A 136 4.99 8.84 14.86
C PHE A 136 5.67 7.48 14.98
N SER A 137 5.29 6.54 14.10
CA SER A 137 5.82 5.18 14.07
C SER A 137 6.18 4.79 12.64
N ILE A 138 7.40 4.29 12.44
CA ILE A 138 7.85 3.65 11.20
C ILE A 138 7.83 2.14 11.43
N VAL A 139 7.19 1.41 10.54
CA VAL A 139 7.09 -0.06 10.57
C VAL A 139 7.62 -0.65 9.26
N ASP A 140 7.98 -1.92 9.29
CA ASP A 140 8.29 -2.65 8.06
C ASP A 140 7.00 -2.89 7.24
N VAL A 141 7.12 -2.93 5.92
CA VAL A 141 5.99 -3.13 5.00
C VAL A 141 5.32 -4.49 5.18
N TYR A 142 6.04 -5.49 5.70
CA TYR A 142 5.54 -6.83 5.94
C TYR A 142 4.93 -7.00 7.34
N ASP A 143 5.10 -6.04 8.24
CA ASP A 143 4.49 -6.07 9.57
C ASP A 143 2.96 -5.85 9.50
N GLU A 144 2.25 -6.27 10.55
CA GLU A 144 0.83 -5.99 10.71
C GLU A 144 0.62 -4.57 11.24
N THR A 145 -0.24 -3.80 10.57
CA THR A 145 -0.72 -2.47 11.02
C THR A 145 -2.20 -2.25 10.74
#